data_AF-A0AA91GH98-F1
#
_entry.id   AF-A0AA91GH98-F1
#
_cell.length_a   1.000
_cell.length_b   1.000
_cell.length_c   1.000
_cell.angle_alpha   90.00
_cell.angle_beta   90.00
_cell.angle_gamma   90.00
#
_symmetry.space_group_name_H-M   'P 1'
#
loop_
_entity.id
_entity.type
_entity.pdbx_description
1 polymer ?
#
loop_
_entity_poly.entity_id
_entity_poly.type
_entity_poly.pdbx_seq_one_letter_code
_entity_poly.pdbx_strand_id
1 'polypeptide(L)'
;MLIKTLKILRYEKAFKGYIHVKAIPGADEKLIEELGFLADRMSVNVELPSRESLKLLAPDKDPLALYKPMKQITHKKKEMAQVPALRNSAAFVPAGQSTQMIIGASPESDHSIVKIAEKLYQQYELKRVYYSAYIPVNHDSLLPAITTDPPLLREHRLYQADWLLRFYRFSADEILSEDKPNFNLYLDPKANWAVQHYEQFPVDVQSASYEQLLRIPGIGPKSAQNILKARKYYQLHLSDLKKLGVVIKRAQYFVSCNGITQPGLVNDPEWVISSLISSKQYETLKKANSQPLHEQLSLFDVERFETIKRKEARHAH
;
A
#
# COMPACT_ATOMS: atom_id res chain seq x y z
N MET A 1 -32.54 4.01 -0.18
CA MET A 1 -32.29 4.49 1.20
C MET A 1 -31.02 5.33 1.31
N LEU A 2 -29.83 4.80 0.95
CA LEU A 2 -28.53 5.50 1.09
C LEU A 2 -28.49 6.89 0.43
N ILE A 3 -28.92 7.01 -0.83
CA ILE A 3 -28.95 8.29 -1.56
C ILE A 3 -29.78 9.33 -0.80
N LYS A 4 -30.97 8.94 -0.32
CA LYS A 4 -31.84 9.83 0.46
C LYS A 4 -31.13 10.32 1.72
N THR A 5 -30.46 9.42 2.45
CA THR A 5 -29.65 9.78 3.62
C THR A 5 -28.56 10.78 3.26
N LEU A 6 -27.82 10.53 2.18
CA LEU A 6 -26.73 11.43 1.75
C LEU A 6 -27.26 12.79 1.28
N LYS A 7 -28.42 12.85 0.62
CA LYS A 7 -29.08 14.12 0.26
C LYS A 7 -29.48 14.92 1.50
N ILE A 8 -30.06 14.28 2.51
CA ILE A 8 -30.37 14.94 3.80
C ILE A 8 -29.09 15.49 4.41
N LEU A 9 -28.02 14.68 4.47
CA LEU A 9 -26.75 15.12 5.03
C LEU A 9 -26.16 16.33 4.29
N ARG A 10 -26.10 16.28 2.96
CA ARG A 10 -25.49 17.36 2.15
C ARG A 10 -26.35 18.61 2.07
N TYR A 11 -27.65 18.47 1.82
CA TYR A 11 -28.51 19.59 1.46
C TYR A 11 -29.34 20.13 2.63
N GLU A 12 -29.81 19.27 3.54
CA GLU A 12 -30.62 19.72 4.68
C GLU A 12 -29.79 19.98 5.93
N LYS A 13 -28.78 19.15 6.20
CA LYS A 13 -27.90 19.28 7.37
C LYS A 13 -26.60 20.01 7.07
N ALA A 14 -26.35 20.36 5.82
CA ALA A 14 -25.13 21.03 5.36
C ALA A 14 -23.83 20.36 5.85
N PHE A 15 -23.82 19.03 5.98
CA PHE A 15 -22.65 18.28 6.43
C PHE A 15 -21.54 18.35 5.39
N LYS A 16 -20.45 19.03 5.74
CA LYS A 16 -19.23 19.19 4.91
C LYS A 16 -18.12 18.21 5.25
N GLY A 17 -18.37 17.29 6.19
CA GLY A 17 -17.41 16.26 6.57
C GLY A 17 -17.31 15.16 5.51
N TYR A 18 -16.38 14.24 5.77
CA TYR A 18 -16.07 13.14 4.86
C TYR A 18 -17.15 12.05 4.87
N ILE A 19 -17.61 11.65 3.68
CA ILE A 19 -18.55 10.55 3.47
C ILE A 19 -17.91 9.49 2.57
N HIS A 20 -17.83 8.26 3.09
CA HIS A 20 -17.41 7.08 2.34
C HIS A 20 -18.61 6.14 2.16
N VAL A 21 -18.87 5.73 0.93
CA VAL A 21 -19.89 4.73 0.62
C VAL A 21 -19.30 3.50 -0.06
N LYS A 22 -19.96 2.35 0.09
CA LYS A 22 -19.60 1.11 -0.59
C LYS A 22 -20.59 0.85 -1.72
N ALA A 23 -20.10 0.76 -2.95
CA ALA A 23 -20.87 0.32 -4.10
C ALA A 23 -20.90 -1.20 -4.15
N ILE A 24 -22.09 -1.74 -4.39
CA ILE A 24 -22.35 -3.18 -4.46
C ILE A 24 -22.33 -3.58 -5.94
N PRO A 25 -21.55 -4.60 -6.34
CA PRO A 25 -21.65 -5.18 -7.68
C PRO A 25 -23.10 -5.55 -8.04
N GLY A 26 -23.53 -5.22 -9.26
CA GLY A 26 -24.90 -5.44 -9.71
C GLY A 26 -25.90 -4.34 -9.39
N ALA A 27 -25.51 -3.29 -8.65
CA ALA A 27 -26.35 -2.10 -8.47
C ALA A 27 -26.55 -1.33 -9.79
N ASP A 28 -27.70 -0.65 -9.91
CA ASP A 28 -28.01 0.21 -11.06
C ASP A 28 -26.97 1.32 -11.21
N GLU A 29 -26.48 1.50 -12.44
CA GLU A 29 -25.45 2.47 -12.79
C GLU A 29 -25.85 3.90 -12.40
N LYS A 30 -27.12 4.28 -12.58
CA LYS A 30 -27.61 5.63 -12.20
C LYS A 30 -27.50 5.87 -10.71
N LEU A 31 -27.71 4.83 -9.89
CA LEU A 31 -27.61 4.94 -8.43
C LEU A 31 -26.14 5.09 -7.99
N ILE A 32 -25.22 4.37 -8.64
CA ILE A 32 -23.77 4.50 -8.40
C ILE A 32 -23.32 5.92 -8.75
N GLU A 33 -23.79 6.45 -9.88
CA GLU A 33 -23.46 7.81 -10.31
C GLU A 33 -24.01 8.86 -9.34
N GLU A 34 -25.29 8.76 -8.96
CA GLU A 34 -25.90 9.69 -8.01
C GLU A 34 -25.20 9.66 -6.64
N LEU A 35 -24.82 8.47 -6.15
CA LEU A 35 -24.00 8.33 -4.94
C LEU A 35 -22.64 9.02 -5.07
N GLY A 36 -22.00 8.92 -6.23
CA GLY A 36 -20.67 9.48 -6.44
C GLY A 36 -20.60 11.00 -6.41
N PHE A 37 -21.70 11.71 -6.70
CA PHE A 37 -21.80 13.16 -6.51
C PHE A 37 -22.06 13.58 -5.06
N LEU A 38 -22.52 12.68 -4.21
CA LEU A 38 -22.85 12.95 -2.82
C LEU A 38 -21.72 12.54 -1.86
N ALA A 39 -20.93 11.53 -2.23
CA ALA A 39 -19.85 10.96 -1.42
C ALA A 39 -18.47 11.50 -1.80
N ASP A 40 -17.56 11.51 -0.81
CA ASP A 40 -16.16 11.87 -1.02
C ASP A 40 -15.36 10.71 -1.60
N ARG A 41 -15.61 9.49 -1.08
CA ARG A 41 -14.97 8.24 -1.50
C ARG A 41 -16.02 7.16 -1.78
N MET A 42 -15.72 6.32 -2.76
CA MET A 42 -16.47 5.10 -3.04
C MET A 42 -15.56 3.88 -2.93
N SER A 43 -16.03 2.80 -2.31
CA SER A 43 -15.33 1.51 -2.33
C SER A 43 -16.13 0.44 -3.03
N VAL A 44 -15.43 -0.52 -3.65
CA VAL A 44 -16.01 -1.76 -4.17
C VAL A 44 -15.21 -2.90 -3.56
N ASN A 45 -15.88 -3.87 -2.96
CA ASN A 45 -15.23 -5.04 -2.37
C ASN A 45 -14.82 -6.02 -3.46
N VAL A 46 -13.53 -6.34 -3.58
CA VAL A 46 -13.05 -7.44 -4.46
C VAL A 46 -13.02 -8.77 -3.69
N GLU A 47 -12.84 -8.72 -2.36
CA GLU A 47 -12.83 -9.86 -1.41
C GLU A 47 -11.80 -10.93 -1.73
N LEU A 48 -11.93 -11.63 -2.86
CA LEU A 48 -11.05 -12.70 -3.29
C LEU A 48 -10.16 -12.26 -4.46
N PRO A 49 -8.83 -12.48 -4.37
CA PRO A 49 -7.89 -11.99 -5.38
C PRO A 49 -8.08 -12.64 -6.76
N SER A 50 -8.27 -13.97 -6.81
CA SER A 50 -8.29 -14.73 -8.06
C SER A 50 -9.70 -15.12 -8.53
N ARG A 51 -9.86 -15.35 -9.84
CA ARG A 51 -11.14 -15.84 -10.41
C ARG A 51 -11.44 -17.25 -9.92
N GLU A 52 -10.39 -18.05 -9.78
CA GLU A 52 -10.42 -19.43 -9.31
C GLU A 52 -10.94 -19.48 -7.87
N SER A 53 -10.39 -18.67 -6.97
CA SER A 53 -10.85 -18.58 -5.59
C SER A 53 -12.22 -17.93 -5.48
N LEU A 54 -12.54 -16.92 -6.29
CA LEU A 54 -13.89 -16.35 -6.34
C LEU A 54 -14.92 -17.40 -6.74
N LYS A 55 -14.64 -18.23 -7.76
CA LYS A 55 -15.53 -19.32 -8.18
C LYS A 55 -15.64 -20.43 -7.12
N LEU A 56 -14.54 -20.71 -6.43
CA LEU A 56 -14.50 -21.75 -5.39
C LEU A 56 -15.30 -21.35 -4.14
N LEU A 57 -15.12 -20.12 -3.66
CA LEU A 57 -15.63 -19.66 -2.37
C LEU A 57 -16.91 -18.81 -2.48
N ALA A 58 -17.21 -18.27 -3.65
CA ALA A 58 -18.40 -17.46 -3.92
C ALA A 58 -18.91 -17.67 -5.36
N PRO A 59 -19.36 -18.89 -5.71
CA PRO A 59 -19.73 -19.27 -7.08
C PRO A 59 -20.83 -18.41 -7.70
N ASP A 60 -21.70 -17.82 -6.86
CA ASP A 60 -22.79 -16.94 -7.30
C ASP A 60 -22.31 -15.54 -7.75
N LYS A 61 -21.03 -15.20 -7.52
CA LYS A 61 -20.46 -13.91 -7.93
C LYS A 61 -19.85 -14.01 -9.32
N ASP A 62 -20.39 -13.23 -10.27
CA ASP A 62 -19.76 -13.05 -11.58
C ASP A 62 -18.45 -12.23 -11.45
N PRO A 63 -17.29 -12.78 -11.83
CA PRO A 63 -16.02 -12.07 -11.80
C PRO A 63 -16.00 -10.80 -12.65
N LEU A 64 -16.78 -10.73 -13.73
CA LEU A 64 -16.86 -9.54 -14.59
C LEU A 64 -17.72 -8.45 -13.96
N ALA A 65 -18.83 -8.82 -13.30
CA ALA A 65 -19.69 -7.90 -12.57
C ALA A 65 -18.98 -7.20 -11.40
N LEU A 66 -17.97 -7.84 -10.80
CA LEU A 66 -17.18 -7.30 -9.69
C LEU A 66 -16.48 -5.97 -10.03
N TYR A 67 -15.91 -5.88 -11.24
CA TYR A 67 -15.11 -4.74 -11.67
C TYR A 67 -15.91 -3.67 -12.40
N LYS A 68 -17.12 -4.01 -12.88
CA LYS A 68 -18.02 -3.08 -13.55
C LYS A 68 -18.22 -1.75 -12.80
N PRO A 69 -18.57 -1.73 -11.49
CA PRO A 69 -18.73 -0.48 -10.75
C PRO A 69 -17.42 0.32 -10.66
N MET A 70 -16.26 -0.33 -10.49
CA MET A 70 -14.97 0.36 -10.46
C MET A 70 -14.67 1.05 -11.80
N LYS A 71 -14.96 0.36 -12.91
CA LYS A 71 -14.81 0.90 -14.27
C LYS A 71 -15.72 2.11 -14.46
N GLN A 72 -16.98 2.01 -14.05
CA GLN A 72 -17.95 3.10 -14.13
C GLN A 72 -17.48 4.34 -13.34
N ILE A 73 -17.05 4.16 -12.09
CA ILE A 73 -16.54 5.25 -11.23
C ILE A 73 -15.32 5.91 -11.88
N THR A 74 -14.39 5.11 -12.42
CA THR A 74 -13.19 5.62 -13.13
C THR A 74 -13.58 6.46 -14.34
N HIS A 75 -14.47 5.91 -15.19
CA HIS A 75 -14.91 6.58 -16.41
C HIS A 75 -15.58 7.92 -16.10
N LYS A 76 -16.54 7.93 -15.16
CA LYS A 76 -17.24 9.15 -14.79
C LYS A 76 -16.30 10.20 -14.21
N LYS A 77 -15.34 9.78 -13.38
CA LYS A 77 -14.33 10.70 -12.85
C LYS A 77 -13.47 11.34 -13.97
N LYS A 78 -13.07 10.56 -14.98
CA LYS A 78 -12.32 11.06 -16.14
C LYS A 78 -13.14 12.00 -17.00
N GLU A 79 -14.40 11.67 -17.26
CA GLU A 79 -15.36 12.53 -17.97
C GLU A 79 -15.47 13.90 -17.30
N MET A 80 -15.71 13.92 -15.99
CA MET A 80 -15.82 15.16 -15.19
C MET A 80 -14.54 16.01 -15.20
N ALA A 81 -13.37 15.38 -15.25
CA ALA A 81 -12.09 16.09 -15.28
C ALA A 81 -11.78 16.74 -16.65
N GLN A 82 -12.28 16.14 -17.73
CA GLN A 82 -11.97 16.55 -19.10
C GLN A 82 -12.89 17.64 -19.64
N VAL A 83 -14.12 17.76 -19.14
CA VAL A 83 -15.10 18.74 -19.64
C VAL A 83 -14.94 20.08 -18.89
N PRO A 84 -14.43 21.16 -19.54
CA PRO A 84 -14.18 22.43 -18.87
C PRO A 84 -15.45 23.06 -18.28
N ALA A 85 -16.60 22.86 -18.94
CA ALA A 85 -17.91 23.32 -18.47
C ALA A 85 -18.35 22.67 -17.15
N LEU A 86 -17.84 21.48 -16.83
CA LEU A 86 -18.15 20.75 -15.59
C LEU A 86 -17.17 21.06 -14.46
N ARG A 87 -16.15 21.90 -14.67
CA ARG A 87 -15.16 22.23 -13.61
C ARG A 87 -15.76 22.92 -12.39
N ASN A 88 -16.86 23.65 -12.58
CA ASN A 88 -17.60 24.32 -11.50
C ASN A 88 -18.76 23.48 -10.93
N SER A 89 -18.95 22.26 -11.42
CA SER A 89 -20.00 21.36 -10.94
C SER A 89 -19.58 20.58 -9.68
N ALA A 90 -20.53 19.89 -9.04
CA ALA A 90 -20.23 19.06 -7.87
C ALA A 90 -19.17 17.99 -8.22
N ALA A 91 -18.12 17.91 -7.40
CA ALA A 91 -17.03 16.98 -7.62
C ALA A 91 -17.53 15.53 -7.45
N PHE A 92 -17.24 14.69 -8.45
CA PHE A 92 -17.56 13.27 -8.41
C PHE A 92 -16.43 12.50 -7.70
N VAL A 93 -16.73 11.93 -6.53
CA VAL A 93 -15.82 11.11 -5.72
C VAL A 93 -14.41 11.73 -5.60
N PRO A 94 -14.30 12.94 -5.03
CA PRO A 94 -13.05 13.71 -5.00
C PRO A 94 -11.90 12.96 -4.32
N ALA A 95 -12.18 12.19 -3.26
CA ALA A 95 -11.19 11.38 -2.54
C ALA A 95 -10.86 10.03 -3.23
N GLY A 96 -11.43 9.80 -4.42
CA GLY A 96 -11.20 8.65 -5.29
C GLY A 96 -11.86 7.37 -4.81
N GLN A 97 -11.49 6.24 -5.43
CA GLN A 97 -12.05 4.94 -5.11
C GLN A 97 -11.05 4.00 -4.43
N SER A 98 -11.57 3.03 -3.69
CA SER A 98 -10.77 2.03 -2.98
C SER A 98 -11.39 0.64 -3.05
N THR A 99 -10.63 -0.38 -2.69
CA THR A 99 -11.11 -1.77 -2.62
C THR A 99 -10.59 -2.44 -1.37
N GLN A 100 -11.14 -3.62 -1.07
CA GLN A 100 -10.68 -4.49 0.01
C GLN A 100 -10.50 -5.92 -0.51
N MET A 101 -9.40 -6.55 -0.10
CA MET A 101 -9.07 -7.97 -0.30
C MET A 101 -8.89 -8.67 1.05
N ILE A 102 -9.34 -9.91 1.12
CA ILE A 102 -9.20 -10.78 2.28
C ILE A 102 -7.96 -11.67 2.08
N ILE A 103 -7.11 -11.77 3.10
CA ILE A 103 -5.81 -12.43 3.03
C ILE A 103 -5.79 -13.68 3.89
N GLY A 104 -5.46 -14.81 3.28
CA GLY A 104 -5.39 -16.10 3.95
C GLY A 104 -6.67 -16.93 3.87
N ALA A 105 -7.76 -16.42 3.30
CA ALA A 105 -8.97 -17.22 3.03
C ALA A 105 -8.78 -18.20 1.85
N SER A 106 -7.81 -17.93 0.99
CA SER A 106 -7.56 -18.65 -0.26
C SER A 106 -6.04 -18.77 -0.52
N PRO A 107 -5.60 -19.74 -1.35
CA PRO A 107 -4.20 -20.14 -1.45
C PRO A 107 -3.33 -19.24 -2.34
N GLU A 108 -3.77 -18.02 -2.68
CA GLU A 108 -2.96 -17.14 -3.52
C GLU A 108 -1.63 -16.78 -2.87
N SER A 109 -0.59 -16.72 -3.69
CA SER A 109 0.72 -16.20 -3.28
C SER A 109 0.69 -14.69 -3.08
N ASP A 110 1.64 -14.16 -2.30
CA ASP A 110 1.78 -12.72 -2.12
C ASP A 110 2.07 -12.00 -3.45
N HIS A 111 2.87 -12.63 -4.33
CA HIS A 111 3.15 -12.13 -5.68
C HIS A 111 1.86 -11.93 -6.47
N SER A 112 0.94 -12.90 -6.43
CA SER A 112 -0.35 -12.81 -7.12
C SER A 112 -1.18 -11.65 -6.57
N ILE A 113 -1.26 -11.52 -5.25
CA ILE A 113 -2.04 -10.46 -4.58
C ILE A 113 -1.48 -9.07 -4.91
N VAL A 114 -0.15 -8.90 -4.87
CA VAL A 114 0.52 -7.63 -5.21
C VAL A 114 0.32 -7.29 -6.69
N LYS A 115 0.38 -8.28 -7.59
CA LYS A 115 0.14 -8.12 -9.03
C LYS A 115 -1.29 -7.72 -9.34
N ILE A 116 -2.27 -8.26 -8.59
CA ILE A 116 -3.66 -7.84 -8.66
C ILE A 116 -3.79 -6.39 -8.19
N ALA A 117 -3.21 -6.04 -7.03
CA ALA A 117 -3.25 -4.68 -6.51
C ALA A 117 -2.66 -3.67 -7.52
N GLU A 118 -1.51 -3.97 -8.11
CA GLU A 118 -0.89 -3.17 -9.17
C GLU A 118 -1.82 -2.95 -10.36
N LYS A 119 -2.42 -4.03 -10.90
CA LYS A 119 -3.39 -3.94 -12.00
C LYS A 119 -4.60 -3.08 -11.63
N LEU A 120 -5.12 -3.20 -10.41
CA LEU A 120 -6.25 -2.39 -9.94
C LEU A 120 -5.90 -0.91 -9.88
N TYR A 121 -4.69 -0.55 -9.42
CA TYR A 121 -4.20 0.82 -9.45
C TYR A 121 -4.12 1.37 -10.88
N GLN A 122 -3.58 0.59 -11.81
CA GLN A 122 -3.38 1.00 -13.21
C GLN A 122 -4.72 1.13 -13.97
N GLN A 123 -5.63 0.17 -13.81
CA GLN A 123 -6.87 0.12 -14.58
C GLN A 123 -7.98 1.02 -14.03
N TYR A 124 -8.09 1.13 -12.70
CA TYR A 124 -9.21 1.82 -12.04
C TYR A 124 -8.81 3.07 -11.26
N GLU A 125 -7.53 3.48 -11.36
CA GLU A 125 -6.99 4.67 -10.66
C GLU A 125 -7.32 4.66 -9.16
N LEU A 126 -7.31 3.46 -8.56
CA LEU A 126 -7.60 3.30 -7.14
C LEU A 126 -6.68 4.20 -6.33
N LYS A 127 -7.22 4.77 -5.25
CA LYS A 127 -6.41 5.49 -4.27
C LYS A 127 -5.80 4.55 -3.25
N ARG A 128 -6.46 3.42 -2.99
CA ARG A 128 -6.02 2.45 -1.99
C ARG A 128 -6.65 1.07 -2.17
N VAL A 129 -5.85 0.05 -1.87
CA VAL A 129 -6.27 -1.31 -1.60
C VAL A 129 -6.14 -1.54 -0.10
N TYR A 130 -7.19 -2.08 0.53
CA TYR A 130 -7.16 -2.53 1.91
C TYR A 130 -6.99 -4.05 1.95
N TYR A 131 -6.15 -4.50 2.86
CA TYR A 131 -5.91 -5.90 3.15
C TYR A 131 -6.48 -6.19 4.52
N SER A 132 -7.17 -7.31 4.67
CA SER A 132 -7.68 -7.80 5.96
C SER A 132 -7.35 -9.27 6.07
N ALA A 133 -6.66 -9.67 7.13
CA ALA A 133 -6.50 -11.07 7.46
C ALA A 133 -7.87 -11.76 7.57
N TYR A 134 -7.97 -12.96 7.02
CA TYR A 134 -9.12 -13.83 7.22
C TYR A 134 -9.18 -14.26 8.68
N ILE A 135 -10.34 -14.08 9.29
CA ILE A 135 -10.62 -14.54 10.66
C ILE A 135 -11.73 -15.58 10.53
N PRO A 136 -11.44 -16.86 10.84
CA PRO A 136 -12.44 -17.91 10.72
C PRO A 136 -13.49 -17.77 11.83
N VAL A 137 -14.73 -17.50 11.45
CA VAL A 137 -15.88 -17.41 12.38
C VAL A 137 -16.82 -18.61 12.28
N ASN A 138 -16.76 -19.36 11.17
CA ASN A 138 -17.62 -20.50 10.88
C ASN A 138 -16.78 -21.71 10.46
N HIS A 139 -17.29 -22.92 10.69
CA HIS A 139 -16.72 -24.14 10.15
C HIS A 139 -17.19 -24.33 8.70
N ASP A 140 -16.29 -24.18 7.74
CA ASP A 140 -16.49 -24.48 6.33
C ASP A 140 -15.28 -25.28 5.83
N SER A 141 -15.51 -26.38 5.12
CA SER A 141 -14.45 -27.25 4.60
C SER A 141 -13.63 -26.61 3.49
N LEU A 142 -14.15 -25.56 2.84
CA LEU A 142 -13.46 -24.82 1.79
C LEU A 142 -12.60 -23.66 2.33
N LEU A 143 -12.73 -23.33 3.61
CA LEU A 143 -12.00 -22.24 4.26
C LEU A 143 -10.99 -22.79 5.27
N PRO A 144 -9.92 -22.03 5.59
CA PRO A 144 -9.00 -22.40 6.65
C PRO A 144 -9.73 -22.69 7.96
N ALA A 145 -9.29 -23.74 8.65
CA ALA A 145 -9.88 -24.17 9.91
C ALA A 145 -9.87 -23.04 10.96
N ILE A 146 -10.81 -23.06 11.89
CA ILE A 146 -10.94 -22.06 12.97
C ILE A 146 -9.66 -21.92 13.81
N THR A 147 -8.87 -22.99 13.89
CA THR A 147 -7.58 -23.03 14.59
C THR A 147 -6.43 -22.36 13.85
N THR A 148 -6.66 -21.85 12.64
CA THR A 148 -5.63 -21.14 11.86
C THR A 148 -5.51 -19.72 12.38
N ASP A 149 -4.34 -19.37 12.92
CA ASP A 149 -4.07 -18.00 13.33
C ASP A 149 -4.18 -17.05 12.12
N PRO A 150 -4.85 -15.89 12.27
CA PRO A 150 -4.92 -14.90 11.20
C PRO A 150 -3.52 -14.46 10.77
N PRO A 151 -3.23 -14.37 9.46
CA PRO A 151 -1.88 -14.08 8.98
C PRO A 151 -1.54 -12.58 9.08
N LEU A 152 -1.50 -12.03 10.30
CA LEU A 152 -1.32 -10.60 10.57
C LEU A 152 0.02 -10.05 10.04
N LEU A 153 1.10 -10.83 10.18
CA LEU A 153 2.41 -10.45 9.63
C LEU A 153 2.38 -10.37 8.10
N ARG A 154 1.67 -11.31 7.46
CA ARG A 154 1.50 -11.33 6.01
C ARG A 154 0.70 -10.12 5.54
N GLU A 155 -0.41 -9.79 6.22
CA GLU A 155 -1.19 -8.57 5.98
C GLU A 155 -0.31 -7.31 6.08
N HIS A 156 0.50 -7.22 7.13
CA HIS A 156 1.41 -6.10 7.31
C HIS A 156 2.46 -6.00 6.18
N ARG A 157 3.02 -7.12 5.71
CA ARG A 157 3.94 -7.15 4.56
C ARG A 157 3.28 -6.69 3.27
N LEU A 158 2.02 -7.07 3.03
CA LEU A 158 1.24 -6.60 1.89
C LEU A 158 1.02 -5.09 1.91
N TYR A 159 0.70 -4.50 3.07
CA TYR A 159 0.62 -3.03 3.19
C TYR A 159 1.96 -2.34 2.93
N GLN A 160 3.07 -2.94 3.36
CA GLN A 160 4.40 -2.40 3.05
C GLN A 160 4.71 -2.46 1.56
N ALA A 161 4.35 -3.56 0.88
CA ALA A 161 4.52 -3.70 -0.57
C ALA A 161 3.61 -2.75 -1.37
N ASP A 162 2.34 -2.58 -0.97
CA ASP A 162 1.42 -1.58 -1.54
C ASP A 162 2.01 -0.17 -1.50
N TRP A 163 2.67 0.16 -0.39
CA TRP A 163 3.35 1.43 -0.25
C TRP A 163 4.52 1.59 -1.25
N LEU A 164 5.25 0.49 -1.55
CA LEU A 164 6.31 0.50 -2.56
C LEU A 164 5.75 0.73 -3.97
N LEU A 165 4.66 0.06 -4.33
CA LEU A 165 3.98 0.26 -5.62
C LEU A 165 3.60 1.74 -5.80
N ARG A 166 2.94 2.33 -4.81
CA ARG A 166 2.33 3.66 -4.94
C ARG A 166 3.30 4.82 -4.84
N PHE A 167 4.33 4.69 -4.02
CA PHE A 167 5.19 5.84 -3.67
C PHE A 167 6.66 5.65 -4.01
N TYR A 168 7.11 4.40 -4.26
CA TYR A 168 8.50 4.09 -4.59
C TYR A 168 8.70 3.64 -6.05
N ARG A 169 7.63 3.62 -6.86
CA ARG A 169 7.67 3.19 -8.27
C ARG A 169 8.22 1.76 -8.42
N PHE A 170 7.95 0.89 -7.47
CA PHE A 170 8.19 -0.54 -7.64
C PHE A 170 7.09 -1.14 -8.51
N SER A 171 7.42 -2.20 -9.25
CA SER A 171 6.42 -3.08 -9.85
C SER A 171 6.21 -4.34 -8.99
N ALA A 172 5.10 -5.05 -9.21
CA ALA A 172 4.86 -6.30 -8.49
C ALA A 172 5.95 -7.34 -8.77
N ASP A 173 6.37 -7.45 -10.03
CA ASP A 173 7.41 -8.38 -10.51
C ASP A 173 8.83 -7.94 -10.09
N GLU A 174 9.01 -6.70 -9.64
CA GLU A 174 10.26 -6.26 -9.01
C GLU A 174 10.30 -6.67 -7.54
N ILE A 175 9.19 -6.58 -6.81
CA ILE A 175 9.15 -6.88 -5.36
C ILE A 175 9.22 -8.38 -5.08
N LEU A 176 8.51 -9.19 -5.88
CA LEU A 176 8.41 -10.64 -5.75
C LEU A 176 8.49 -11.27 -7.14
N SER A 177 8.94 -12.53 -7.18
CA SER A 177 9.12 -13.30 -8.42
C SER A 177 8.37 -14.63 -8.33
N GLU A 178 8.24 -15.34 -9.45
CA GLU A 178 7.58 -16.65 -9.48
C GLU A 178 8.34 -17.71 -8.66
N ASP A 179 9.68 -17.62 -8.59
CA ASP A 179 10.53 -18.50 -7.79
C ASP A 179 10.49 -18.17 -6.28
N LYS A 180 10.21 -16.91 -5.93
CA LYS A 180 10.06 -16.45 -4.53
C LYS A 180 8.74 -15.69 -4.38
N PRO A 181 7.60 -16.39 -4.41
CA PRO A 181 6.30 -15.75 -4.58
C PRO A 181 5.69 -15.22 -3.28
N ASN A 182 6.33 -15.45 -2.13
CA ASN A 182 5.83 -15.09 -0.81
C ASN A 182 6.85 -14.24 -0.03
N PHE A 183 6.35 -13.34 0.81
CA PHE A 183 7.19 -12.45 1.59
C PHE A 183 7.96 -13.17 2.69
N ASN A 184 9.17 -12.67 2.96
CA ASN A 184 9.83 -12.91 4.22
C ASN A 184 9.05 -12.19 5.35
N LEU A 185 8.58 -12.93 6.35
CA LEU A 185 7.81 -12.34 7.46
C LEU A 185 8.67 -11.53 8.43
N TYR A 186 9.99 -11.71 8.43
CA TYR A 186 10.93 -11.06 9.36
C TYR A 186 11.60 -9.83 8.76
N LEU A 187 11.70 -9.74 7.43
CA LEU A 187 12.29 -8.61 6.72
C LEU A 187 11.23 -7.85 5.91
N ASP A 188 11.24 -6.52 5.94
CA ASP A 188 10.29 -5.75 5.11
C ASP A 188 10.58 -5.89 3.61
N PRO A 189 9.56 -5.77 2.73
CA PRO A 189 9.71 -6.05 1.30
C PRO A 189 10.85 -5.29 0.63
N LYS A 190 11.09 -4.04 1.04
CA LYS A 190 12.15 -3.20 0.46
C LYS A 190 13.55 -3.68 0.86
N ALA A 191 13.73 -3.97 2.14
CA ALA A 191 14.99 -4.54 2.62
C ALA A 191 15.24 -5.93 2.05
N ASN A 192 14.19 -6.76 1.98
CA ASN A 192 14.27 -8.09 1.38
C ASN A 192 14.69 -8.02 -0.09
N TRP A 193 14.08 -7.11 -0.85
CA TRP A 193 14.48 -6.84 -2.23
C TRP A 193 15.95 -6.43 -2.34
N ALA A 194 16.40 -5.50 -1.50
CA ALA A 194 17.75 -4.98 -1.56
C ALA A 194 18.83 -6.02 -1.22
N VAL A 195 18.53 -6.92 -0.28
CA VAL A 195 19.40 -8.06 0.06
C VAL A 195 19.45 -9.07 -1.08
N GLN A 196 18.32 -9.35 -1.74
CA GLN A 196 18.27 -10.27 -2.87
C GLN A 196 18.99 -9.74 -4.11
N HIS A 197 19.14 -8.41 -4.20
CA HIS A 197 19.81 -7.71 -5.29
C HIS A 197 21.09 -7.00 -4.80
N TYR A 198 21.84 -7.67 -3.92
CA TYR A 198 23.01 -7.07 -3.28
C TYR A 198 24.10 -6.67 -4.30
N GLU A 199 24.12 -7.29 -5.47
CA GLU A 199 25.00 -6.95 -6.60
C GLU A 199 24.81 -5.52 -7.12
N GLN A 200 23.67 -4.87 -6.82
CA GLN A 200 23.39 -3.48 -7.20
C GLN A 200 23.89 -2.47 -6.16
N PHE A 201 24.47 -2.96 -5.06
CA PHE A 201 24.92 -2.15 -3.94
C PHE A 201 26.44 -2.27 -3.74
N PRO A 202 27.10 -1.26 -3.14
CA PRO A 202 26.54 0.00 -2.67
C PRO A 202 26.21 0.98 -3.81
N VAL A 203 25.16 1.78 -3.62
CA VAL A 203 24.78 2.85 -4.55
C VAL A 203 25.39 4.17 -4.08
N ASP A 204 26.11 4.85 -4.97
CA ASP A 204 26.68 6.17 -4.66
C ASP A 204 25.62 7.27 -4.71
N VAL A 205 25.30 7.83 -3.55
CA VAL A 205 24.27 8.87 -3.41
C VAL A 205 24.60 10.16 -4.17
N GLN A 206 25.88 10.39 -4.48
CA GLN A 206 26.32 11.59 -5.21
C GLN A 206 25.89 11.53 -6.69
N SER A 207 25.84 10.34 -7.29
CA SER A 207 25.56 10.16 -8.73
C SER A 207 24.25 9.44 -9.02
N ALA A 208 23.73 8.62 -8.10
CA ALA A 208 22.57 7.76 -8.30
C ALA A 208 21.32 8.48 -8.83
N SER A 209 20.53 7.81 -9.67
CA SER A 209 19.23 8.33 -10.10
C SER A 209 18.23 8.40 -8.93
N TYR A 210 17.13 9.12 -9.12
CA TYR A 210 16.04 9.14 -8.14
C TYR A 210 15.51 7.73 -7.87
N GLU A 211 15.34 6.93 -8.92
CA GLU A 211 14.86 5.55 -8.86
C GLU A 211 15.83 4.66 -8.06
N GLN A 212 17.13 4.76 -8.31
CA GLN A 212 18.16 4.01 -7.57
C GLN A 212 18.14 4.40 -6.08
N LEU A 213 18.01 5.70 -5.77
CA LEU A 213 17.86 6.16 -4.37
C LEU A 213 16.62 5.57 -3.70
N LEU A 214 15.53 5.39 -4.44
CA LEU A 214 14.31 4.78 -3.94
C LEU A 214 14.44 3.28 -3.69
N ARG A 215 15.49 2.59 -4.15
CA ARG A 215 15.72 1.16 -3.89
C ARG A 215 16.49 0.93 -2.58
N ILE A 216 17.28 1.91 -2.15
CA ILE A 216 18.08 1.85 -0.92
C ILE A 216 17.19 1.78 0.34
N PRO A 217 17.29 0.74 1.19
CA PRO A 217 16.60 0.67 2.47
C PRO A 217 16.93 1.86 3.38
N GLY A 218 15.92 2.46 4.00
CA GLY A 218 16.10 3.64 4.85
C GLY A 218 16.10 4.99 4.12
N ILE A 219 16.04 4.99 2.78
CA ILE A 219 15.78 6.20 1.97
C ILE A 219 14.32 6.15 1.47
N GLY A 220 13.54 7.19 1.76
CA GLY A 220 12.19 7.41 1.23
C GLY A 220 12.12 8.49 0.14
N PRO A 221 10.94 8.73 -0.47
CA PRO A 221 10.77 9.74 -1.53
C PRO A 221 11.25 11.14 -1.13
N LYS A 222 10.90 11.59 0.09
CA LYS A 222 11.31 12.90 0.60
C LYS A 222 12.83 12.97 0.80
N SER A 223 13.45 11.97 1.41
CA SER A 223 14.90 11.95 1.62
C SER A 223 15.66 11.80 0.30
N ALA A 224 15.15 11.02 -0.66
CA ALA A 224 15.72 10.90 -1.99
C ALA A 224 15.69 12.27 -2.72
N GLN A 225 14.58 13.01 -2.65
CA GLN A 225 14.51 14.38 -3.17
C GLN A 225 15.49 15.32 -2.46
N ASN A 226 15.62 15.22 -1.14
CA ASN A 226 16.58 16.02 -0.38
C ASN A 226 18.02 15.73 -0.81
N ILE A 227 18.39 14.47 -1.02
CA ILE A 227 19.69 14.05 -1.56
C ILE A 227 19.93 14.68 -2.92
N LEU A 228 18.97 14.57 -3.85
CA LEU A 228 19.09 15.16 -5.19
C LEU A 228 19.26 16.67 -5.17
N LYS A 229 18.63 17.38 -4.21
CA LYS A 229 18.78 18.82 -4.05
C LYS A 229 20.13 19.17 -3.44
N ALA A 230 20.53 18.49 -2.38
CA ALA A 230 21.75 18.79 -1.62
C ALA A 230 23.02 18.53 -2.45
N ARG A 231 23.07 17.39 -3.18
CA ARG A 231 24.25 16.99 -3.95
C ARG A 231 24.58 17.90 -5.14
N LYS A 232 23.68 18.82 -5.51
CA LYS A 232 23.94 19.86 -6.52
C LYS A 232 24.91 20.92 -6.03
N TYR A 233 24.95 21.14 -4.72
CA TYR A 233 25.71 22.23 -4.11
C TYR A 233 26.85 21.73 -3.22
N TYR A 234 26.77 20.49 -2.73
CA TYR A 234 27.74 19.92 -1.80
C TYR A 234 28.12 18.50 -2.21
N GLN A 235 29.34 18.11 -1.85
CA GLN A 235 29.74 16.72 -1.82
C GLN A 235 29.15 16.09 -0.55
N LEU A 236 28.32 15.08 -0.71
CA LEU A 236 27.65 14.44 0.41
C LEU A 236 28.62 13.51 1.16
N HIS A 237 28.54 13.52 2.49
CA HIS A 237 29.15 12.50 3.34
C HIS A 237 28.07 11.68 4.07
N LEU A 238 28.45 10.50 4.59
CA LEU A 238 27.53 9.63 5.33
C LEU A 238 26.88 10.32 6.53
N SER A 239 27.61 11.25 7.18
CA SER A 239 27.11 12.06 8.30
C SER A 239 25.98 13.01 7.89
N ASP A 240 25.94 13.47 6.64
CA ASP A 240 24.93 14.40 6.14
C ASP A 240 23.61 13.71 5.82
N LEU A 241 23.66 12.44 5.43
CA LEU A 241 22.46 11.66 5.08
C LEU A 241 21.41 11.67 6.20
N LYS A 242 21.84 11.66 7.47
CA LYS A 242 20.92 11.73 8.62
C LYS A 242 20.12 13.04 8.64
N LYS A 243 20.78 14.16 8.31
CA LYS A 243 20.16 15.49 8.23
C LYS A 243 19.18 15.60 7.07
N LEU A 244 19.40 14.82 6.01
CA LEU A 244 18.52 14.74 4.84
C LEU A 244 17.29 13.84 5.06
N GLY A 245 17.16 13.24 6.24
CA GLY A 245 16.04 12.36 6.62
C GLY A 245 16.25 10.89 6.27
N VAL A 246 17.49 10.47 6.01
CA VAL A 246 17.84 9.06 5.78
C VAL A 246 17.94 8.31 7.10
N VAL A 247 17.38 7.10 7.16
CA VAL A 247 17.54 6.18 8.29
C VAL A 247 18.89 5.45 8.16
N ILE A 248 19.95 6.05 8.68
CA ILE A 248 21.34 5.56 8.56
C ILE A 248 21.49 4.10 8.98
N LYS A 249 20.87 3.71 10.11
CA LYS A 249 20.92 2.33 10.62
C LYS A 249 20.53 1.26 9.59
N ARG A 250 19.77 1.64 8.56
CA ARG A 250 19.35 0.75 7.47
C ARG A 250 20.11 1.04 6.17
N ALA A 251 20.31 2.31 5.85
CA ALA A 251 20.93 2.73 4.60
C ALA A 251 22.43 2.41 4.53
N GLN A 252 23.13 2.41 5.66
CA GLN A 252 24.59 2.33 5.71
C GLN A 252 25.19 1.08 5.02
N TYR A 253 24.43 -0.01 4.92
CA TYR A 253 24.84 -1.26 4.24
C TYR A 253 24.73 -1.22 2.72
N PHE A 254 24.08 -0.18 2.18
CA PHE A 254 23.65 -0.09 0.79
C PHE A 254 24.09 1.20 0.10
N VAL A 255 24.75 2.11 0.84
CA VAL A 255 25.15 3.42 0.30
C VAL A 255 26.65 3.60 0.29
N SER A 256 27.13 4.29 -0.73
CA SER A 256 28.41 4.97 -0.71
C SER A 256 28.18 6.47 -0.91
N CYS A 257 29.16 7.27 -0.49
CA CYS A 257 29.21 8.70 -0.74
C CYS A 257 30.56 9.00 -1.39
N ASN A 258 30.57 9.32 -2.68
CA ASN A 258 31.82 9.54 -3.42
C ASN A 258 32.77 8.32 -3.37
N GLY A 259 32.22 7.13 -3.58
CA GLY A 259 32.94 5.86 -3.46
C GLY A 259 33.28 5.41 -2.04
N ILE A 260 33.01 6.21 -1.01
CA ILE A 260 33.32 5.88 0.39
C ILE A 260 32.10 5.21 1.04
N THR A 261 32.28 3.98 1.52
CA THR A 261 31.30 3.23 2.32
C THR A 261 31.59 3.38 3.82
N GLN A 262 30.68 2.90 4.66
CA GLN A 262 30.92 2.90 6.11
C GLN A 262 32.07 1.92 6.45
N PRO A 263 33.09 2.36 7.21
CA PRO A 263 34.21 1.51 7.59
C PRO A 263 33.76 0.32 8.45
N GLY A 264 34.38 -0.84 8.22
CA GLY A 264 34.17 -2.04 9.04
C GLY A 264 32.88 -2.82 8.75
N LEU A 265 32.15 -2.49 7.68
CA LEU A 265 31.03 -3.30 7.21
C LEU A 265 31.52 -4.57 6.54
N VAL A 266 30.92 -5.71 6.92
CA VAL A 266 31.09 -6.98 6.21
C VAL A 266 30.12 -6.99 5.03
N ASN A 267 30.65 -7.11 3.82
CA ASN A 267 29.86 -7.21 2.59
C ASN A 267 29.36 -8.65 2.39
N ASP A 268 28.56 -9.14 3.33
CA ASP A 268 27.92 -10.46 3.29
C ASP A 268 26.40 -10.29 3.45
N PRO A 269 25.58 -10.68 2.46
CA PRO A 269 24.13 -10.60 2.53
C PRO A 269 23.53 -11.23 3.79
N GLU A 270 24.04 -12.38 4.24
CA GLU A 270 23.52 -13.06 5.45
C GLU A 270 23.79 -12.23 6.71
N TRP A 271 24.97 -11.63 6.80
CA TRP A 271 25.31 -10.73 7.89
C TRP A 271 24.47 -9.45 7.85
N VAL A 272 24.21 -8.90 6.67
CA VAL A 272 23.32 -7.73 6.49
C VAL A 272 21.89 -8.06 6.91
N ILE A 273 21.35 -9.23 6.56
CA ILE A 273 20.03 -9.67 7.03
C ILE A 273 19.98 -9.68 8.55
N SER A 274 20.98 -10.29 9.20
CA SER A 274 21.05 -10.36 10.67
C SER A 274 21.10 -8.97 11.32
N SER A 275 21.76 -8.01 10.67
CA SER A 275 21.89 -6.63 11.13
C SER A 275 20.62 -5.80 10.92
N LEU A 276 19.84 -6.09 9.88
CA LEU A 276 18.58 -5.41 9.58
C LEU A 276 17.42 -5.90 10.45
N ILE A 277 17.47 -7.17 10.87
CA ILE A 277 16.53 -7.75 11.83
C ILE A 277 17.00 -7.34 13.23
N SER A 278 16.46 -6.25 13.77
CA SER A 278 16.72 -5.93 15.18
C SER A 278 16.25 -7.09 16.05
N SER A 279 17.10 -7.59 16.95
CA SER A 279 16.75 -8.64 17.92
C SER A 279 15.48 -8.32 18.70
N LYS A 280 15.23 -7.02 18.98
CA LYS A 280 13.98 -6.53 19.58
C LYS A 280 12.78 -6.62 18.61
N GLN A 281 12.96 -6.36 17.33
CA GLN A 281 11.92 -6.56 16.30
C GLN A 281 11.61 -8.04 16.11
N TYR A 282 12.62 -8.90 16.06
CA TYR A 282 12.43 -10.34 15.99
C TYR A 282 11.57 -10.86 17.15
N GLU A 283 11.93 -10.49 18.39
CA GLU A 283 11.17 -10.84 19.60
C GLU A 283 9.75 -10.24 19.61
N THR A 284 9.57 -9.00 19.14
CA THR A 284 8.25 -8.35 19.07
C THR A 284 7.35 -8.98 18.00
N LEU A 285 7.90 -9.28 16.82
CA LEU A 285 7.19 -9.92 15.72
C LEU A 285 6.83 -11.37 16.05
N LYS A 286 7.73 -12.08 16.76
CA LYS A 286 7.47 -13.42 17.31
C LYS A 286 6.30 -13.37 18.29
N LYS A 287 6.24 -12.39 19.18
CA LYS A 287 5.10 -12.18 20.10
C LYS A 287 3.81 -11.79 19.38
N ALA A 288 3.87 -10.94 18.35
CA ALA A 288 2.71 -10.55 17.55
C ALA A 288 2.11 -11.72 16.75
N ASN A 289 2.95 -12.70 16.37
CA ASN A 289 2.51 -13.96 15.76
C ASN A 289 1.95 -14.96 16.79
N SER A 290 1.95 -14.62 18.09
CA SER A 290 1.54 -15.49 19.19
C SER A 290 0.55 -14.84 20.16
N GLN A 291 0.08 -13.61 19.87
CA GLN A 291 -0.83 -12.88 20.74
C GLN A 291 -2.29 -13.03 20.28
N PRO A 292 -3.21 -13.40 21.19
CA PRO A 292 -4.63 -13.37 20.90
C PRO A 292 -5.16 -11.93 20.85
N LEU A 293 -6.20 -11.78 20.04
CA LEU A 293 -6.94 -10.59 19.63
C LEU A 293 -7.12 -9.52 20.73
N HIS A 294 -6.31 -8.45 20.72
CA HIS A 294 -6.74 -7.18 21.33
C HIS A 294 -6.02 -5.95 20.74
N GLU A 295 -6.09 -5.76 19.42
CA GLU A 295 -6.18 -4.46 18.73
C GLU A 295 -6.00 -4.73 17.24
N GLN A 296 -7.12 -4.97 16.57
CA GLN A 296 -7.18 -4.76 15.13
C GLN A 296 -6.86 -3.27 14.91
N LEU A 297 -5.80 -2.95 14.16
CA LEU A 297 -5.51 -1.58 13.74
C LEU A 297 -6.78 -1.01 13.14
N SER A 298 -7.38 -0.04 13.81
CA SER A 298 -8.67 0.48 13.41
C SER A 298 -8.50 1.26 12.12
N LEU A 299 -9.59 1.41 11.36
CA LEU A 299 -9.71 2.34 10.23
C LEU A 299 -9.12 3.74 10.53
N PHE A 300 -9.04 4.12 11.81
CA PHE A 300 -8.52 5.40 12.28
C PHE A 300 -7.00 5.44 12.49
N ASP A 301 -6.29 4.32 12.66
CA ASP A 301 -4.82 4.35 12.86
C ASP A 301 -4.09 4.68 11.56
N VAL A 302 -4.64 4.19 10.46
CA VAL A 302 -4.22 4.52 9.10
C VAL A 302 -4.49 6.01 8.77
N GLU A 303 -5.67 6.51 9.13
CA GLU A 303 -5.99 7.93 9.00
C GLU A 303 -5.09 8.77 9.92
N ARG A 304 -4.72 8.29 11.10
CA ARG A 304 -3.77 8.94 12.00
C ARG A 304 -2.39 9.08 11.35
N PHE A 305 -1.91 8.05 10.66
CA PHE A 305 -0.67 8.12 9.87
C PHE A 305 -0.76 9.11 8.70
N GLU A 306 -1.89 9.17 7.98
CA GLU A 306 -2.10 10.15 6.91
C GLU A 306 -2.27 11.59 7.46
N THR A 307 -2.86 11.74 8.65
CA THR A 307 -3.12 13.04 9.31
C THR A 307 -1.85 13.61 9.94
N ILE A 308 -0.99 12.77 10.52
CA ILE A 308 0.34 13.16 11.02
C ILE A 308 1.19 13.69 9.85
N LYS A 309 1.21 12.99 8.71
CA LYS A 309 1.91 13.47 7.50
C LYS A 309 1.31 14.74 6.89
N ARG A 310 -0.02 14.92 6.94
CA ARG A 310 -0.69 16.16 6.48
C ARG A 310 -0.42 17.36 7.40
N LYS A 311 -0.28 17.15 8.71
CA LYS A 311 0.12 18.21 9.66
C LYS A 311 1.58 18.63 9.45
N GLU A 312 2.48 17.69 9.19
CA GLU A 312 3.88 17.98 8.85
C GLU A 312 4.04 18.69 7.50
N ALA A 313 3.11 18.49 6.55
CA ALA A 313 3.08 19.21 5.28
C ALA A 313 2.50 20.63 5.39
N ARG A 314 1.69 20.93 6.41
CA ARG A 314 1.05 22.24 6.62
C ARG A 314 1.88 23.20 7.47
N HIS A 315 2.83 22.71 8.27
CA HIS A 315 3.81 23.54 8.99
C HIS A 315 5.07 23.86 8.18
N ALA A 316 5.05 23.61 6.87
CA ALA A 316 6.14 23.90 5.94
C ALA A 316 5.78 25.03 4.95
N HIS A 317 4.91 25.96 5.37
CA HIS A 317 4.72 27.26 4.73
C HIS A 317 5.33 28.36 5.58
#